data_AF-A0A0J7K4T0-F1
#
_entry.id   AF-A0A0J7K4T0-F1
#
_cell.length_a   1.000
_cell.length_b   1.000
_cell.length_c   1.000
_cell.angle_alpha   90.00
_cell.angle_beta   90.00
_cell.angle_gamma   90.00
#
_symmetry.space_group_name_H-M   'P 1'
#
loop_
_entity.id
_entity.type
_entity.pdbx_description
1 polymer ?
#
loop_
_entity_poly.entity_id
_entity_poly.type
_entity_poly.pdbx_seq_one_letter_code
_entity_poly.pdbx_strand_id
1 'polypeptide(L)'
;MFVLLTKPKDVKLVLTNANGNYKSTSITKMWQEILGNGIITISEKESNGHIFDIKPYMTRYVCDTFLATMAGIEGKAQRGDYDDILYWHDRLFKLIYNRTIKPWLHSERNFSLCENAKQMHRGLKVVRDFSHD
;
A
#
# COMPACT_ATOMS: atom_id res chain seq x y z
N MET A 1 0.89 -0.54 -28.66
CA MET A 1 0.01 0.62 -28.91
C MET A 1 -0.80 0.84 -27.64
N PHE A 2 -0.76 2.04 -27.06
CA PHE A 2 -1.51 2.38 -25.84
C PHE A 2 -2.57 3.43 -26.19
N VAL A 3 -3.80 3.23 -25.69
CA VAL A 3 -4.91 4.17 -25.88
C VAL A 3 -5.20 4.83 -24.54
N LEU A 4 -5.06 6.15 -24.48
CA LEU A 4 -5.31 6.93 -23.27
C LEU A 4 -6.77 7.38 -23.21
N LEU A 5 -7.49 6.98 -22.17
CA LEU A 5 -8.86 7.41 -21.90
C LEU A 5 -8.85 8.48 -20.81
N THR A 6 -9.24 9.70 -21.15
CA THR A 6 -9.24 10.84 -20.22
C THR A 6 -10.63 11.28 -19.78
N LYS A 7 -11.68 10.89 -20.51
CA LYS A 7 -13.06 11.24 -20.18
C LYS A 7 -13.73 10.14 -19.36
N PRO A 8 -14.44 10.46 -18.27
CA PRO A 8 -15.04 9.46 -17.39
C PRO A 8 -16.12 8.60 -18.06
N LYS A 9 -16.81 9.11 -19.09
CA LYS A 9 -17.80 8.34 -19.87
C LYS A 9 -17.15 7.21 -20.67
N ASP A 10 -15.99 7.49 -21.26
CA ASP A 10 -15.25 6.55 -22.11
C ASP A 10 -14.60 5.45 -21.25
N VAL A 11 -14.12 5.83 -20.06
CA VAL A 11 -13.63 4.89 -19.04
C VAL A 11 -14.75 3.94 -18.62
N LYS A 12 -15.95 4.46 -18.30
CA LYS A 12 -17.10 3.63 -17.89
C LYS A 12 -17.49 2.65 -18.99
N LEU A 13 -17.58 3.12 -20.24
CA LEU A 13 -17.93 2.29 -21.41
C LEU A 13 -16.97 1.09 -21.56
N VAL A 14 -15.67 1.35 -21.47
CA VAL A 14 -14.63 0.31 -21.60
C VAL A 14 -14.68 -0.66 -20.42
N LEU A 15 -14.84 -0.16 -19.20
CA LEU A 15 -14.91 -1.01 -17.99
C LEU A 15 -16.17 -1.89 -17.94
N THR A 16 -17.31 -1.42 -18.45
CA THR A 16 -18.55 -2.21 -18.47
C THR A 16 -18.62 -3.26 -19.58
N ASN A 17 -17.68 -3.25 -20.52
CA ASN A 17 -17.66 -4.22 -21.62
C ASN A 17 -17.18 -5.60 -21.13
N ALA A 18 -18.10 -6.58 -21.06
CA ALA A 18 -17.81 -7.94 -20.62
C ALA A 18 -16.74 -8.64 -21.47
N ASN A 19 -16.70 -8.37 -22.78
CA ASN A 19 -15.79 -8.97 -23.77
C ASN A 19 -14.49 -8.17 -24.00
N GLY A 20 -14.15 -7.26 -23.09
CA GLY A 20 -12.93 -6.45 -23.21
C GLY A 20 -11.64 -7.30 -23.14
N ASN A 21 -10.85 -7.28 -24.21
CA ASN A 21 -9.56 -7.98 -24.31
C ASN A 21 -8.42 -7.33 -23.47
N TYR A 22 -8.72 -6.30 -22.69
CA TYR A 22 -7.77 -5.65 -21.77
C TYR A 22 -7.61 -6.43 -20.44
N LYS A 23 -8.49 -7.39 -20.15
CA LYS A 23 -8.47 -8.19 -18.92
C LYS A 23 -7.28 -9.16 -18.85
N SER A 24 -6.73 -9.56 -19.99
CA SER A 24 -5.64 -10.56 -20.14
C SER A 24 -4.24 -9.94 -20.28
N THR A 25 -4.11 -8.62 -20.12
CA THR A 25 -2.88 -7.89 -20.48
C THR A 25 -1.77 -8.04 -19.43
N SER A 26 -0.51 -8.05 -19.89
CA SER A 26 0.77 -8.08 -19.15
C SER A 26 0.77 -7.50 -17.71
N ILE A 27 0.06 -6.41 -17.45
CA ILE A 27 -0.03 -5.80 -16.11
C ILE A 27 -0.73 -6.75 -15.11
N THR A 28 -1.84 -7.40 -15.48
CA THR A 28 -2.50 -8.36 -14.58
C THR A 28 -1.64 -9.61 -14.36
N LYS A 29 -0.84 -10.03 -15.34
CA LYS A 29 0.16 -11.10 -15.17
C LYS A 29 1.30 -10.72 -14.22
N MET A 30 1.86 -9.53 -14.38
CA MET A 30 2.89 -9.01 -13.48
C MET A 30 2.38 -8.94 -12.03
N TRP A 31 1.14 -8.49 -11.83
CA TRP A 31 0.52 -8.48 -10.51
C TRP A 31 0.12 -9.87 -10.02
N GLN A 32 -0.23 -10.83 -10.89
CA GLN A 32 -0.47 -12.23 -10.52
C GLN A 32 0.80 -12.91 -10.00
N GLU A 33 1.96 -12.64 -10.60
CA GLU A 33 3.24 -13.20 -10.11
C GLU A 33 3.61 -12.64 -8.72
N ILE A 34 3.28 -11.36 -8.47
CA ILE A 34 3.63 -10.67 -7.21
C ILE A 34 2.61 -10.94 -6.09
N LEU A 35 1.32 -11.05 -6.40
CA LEU A 35 0.22 -11.10 -5.42
C LEU A 35 -0.50 -12.46 -5.37
N GLY A 36 -0.14 -13.38 -6.26
CA GLY A 36 -0.88 -14.63 -6.46
C GLY A 36 -2.33 -14.41 -6.92
N ASN A 37 -3.10 -15.49 -6.99
CA ASN A 37 -4.51 -15.41 -7.40
C ASN A 37 -5.45 -14.89 -6.30
N GLY A 38 -5.03 -14.93 -5.04
CA GLY A 38 -5.91 -14.69 -3.88
C GLY A 38 -6.54 -13.30 -3.85
N ILE A 39 -5.78 -12.24 -4.16
CA ILE A 39 -6.31 -10.88 -4.18
C ILE A 39 -7.34 -10.68 -5.29
N ILE A 40 -7.13 -11.28 -6.46
CA ILE A 40 -8.04 -11.17 -7.60
C ILE A 40 -9.38 -11.86 -7.26
N THR A 41 -9.33 -13.02 -6.59
CA THR A 41 -10.55 -13.74 -6.18
C THR A 41 -11.31 -13.03 -5.06
N ILE A 42 -10.61 -12.46 -4.08
CA ILE A 42 -11.22 -11.66 -2.99
C ILE A 42 -11.85 -10.39 -3.57
N SER A 43 -11.15 -9.72 -4.47
CA SER A 43 -11.66 -8.57 -5.22
C SER A 43 -12.93 -8.90 -5.98
N GLU A 44 -12.96 -10.01 -6.73
CA GLU A 44 -14.14 -10.42 -7.49
C GLU A 44 -15.33 -10.76 -6.58
N LYS A 45 -15.07 -11.46 -5.47
CA LYS A 45 -16.10 -11.87 -4.50
C LYS A 45 -16.71 -10.69 -3.72
N GLU A 46 -15.87 -9.74 -3.28
CA GLU A 46 -16.31 -8.53 -2.58
C GLU A 46 -16.92 -7.50 -3.54
N SER A 47 -16.55 -7.54 -4.83
CA SER A 47 -17.03 -6.56 -5.78
C SER A 47 -18.53 -6.64 -5.99
N ASN A 48 -19.15 -7.82 -6.12
CA ASN A 48 -20.61 -8.00 -6.31
C ASN A 48 -21.31 -6.93 -7.20
N GLY A 49 -20.59 -6.32 -8.17
CA GLY A 49 -21.03 -5.19 -9.00
C GLY A 49 -20.81 -3.75 -8.47
N HIS A 50 -20.31 -3.55 -7.25
CA HIS A 50 -19.98 -2.28 -6.62
C HIS A 50 -18.50 -1.88 -6.74
N ILE A 51 -18.26 -0.57 -6.85
CA ILE A 51 -16.92 0.03 -6.75
C ILE A 51 -16.50 -0.01 -5.28
N PHE A 52 -15.44 -0.75 -4.96
CA PHE A 52 -14.85 -0.80 -3.63
C PHE A 52 -13.41 -0.23 -3.66
N ASP A 53 -12.95 0.35 -2.55
CA ASP A 53 -11.57 0.83 -2.45
C ASP A 53 -10.64 -0.35 -2.18
N ILE A 54 -9.81 -0.67 -3.16
CA ILE A 54 -8.83 -1.77 -3.09
C ILE A 54 -7.63 -1.45 -2.19
N LYS A 55 -7.36 -0.16 -1.92
CA LYS A 55 -6.19 0.28 -1.15
C LYS A 55 -6.05 -0.37 0.24
N PRO A 56 -7.06 -0.38 1.12
CA PRO A 56 -6.93 -0.99 2.44
C PRO A 56 -6.63 -2.50 2.37
N TYR A 57 -7.23 -3.22 1.42
CA TYR A 57 -7.01 -4.65 1.22
C TYR A 57 -5.58 -4.96 0.75
N MET A 58 -5.12 -4.21 -0.25
CA MET A 58 -3.76 -4.35 -0.77
C MET A 58 -2.71 -4.03 0.30
N THR A 59 -2.92 -2.97 1.08
CA THR A 59 -1.98 -2.57 2.12
C THR A 59 -1.84 -3.67 3.19
N ARG A 60 -2.95 -4.29 3.61
CA ARG A 60 -2.93 -5.39 4.58
C ARG A 60 -2.26 -6.65 4.04
N TYR A 61 -2.59 -7.04 2.81
CA TYR A 61 -1.96 -8.20 2.17
C TYR A 61 -0.45 -8.02 1.97
N VAL A 62 -0.01 -6.85 1.49
CA VAL A 62 1.41 -6.57 1.32
C VAL A 62 2.13 -6.58 2.66
N CYS A 63 1.48 -6.09 3.72
CA CYS A 63 2.01 -6.18 5.09
C CYS A 63 2.17 -7.65 5.53
N ASP A 64 1.14 -8.49 5.34
CA ASP A 64 1.21 -9.93 5.64
C ASP A 64 2.34 -10.64 4.87
N THR A 65 2.43 -10.41 3.56
CA THR A 65 3.48 -11.00 2.71
C THR A 65 4.88 -10.52 3.13
N PHE A 66 5.02 -9.23 3.45
CA PHE A 66 6.28 -8.68 3.94
C PHE A 66 6.69 -9.31 5.28
N LEU A 67 5.76 -9.43 6.22
CA LEU A 67 6.02 -10.05 7.53
C LEU A 67 6.38 -11.53 7.40
N ALA A 68 5.66 -12.27 6.56
CA ALA A 68 5.96 -13.67 6.30
C ALA A 68 7.33 -13.86 5.64
N THR A 69 7.68 -12.98 4.70
CA THR A 69 8.93 -13.12 3.91
C THR A 69 10.15 -12.61 4.67
N MET A 70 10.05 -11.45 5.34
CA MET A 70 11.19 -10.76 5.95
C MET A 70 11.35 -11.08 7.43
N ALA A 71 10.25 -11.28 8.16
CA ALA A 71 10.29 -11.57 9.60
C ALA A 71 10.04 -13.06 9.91
N GLY A 72 9.60 -13.87 8.93
CA GLY A 72 9.23 -15.27 9.16
C GLY A 72 7.97 -15.44 10.01
N ILE A 73 7.21 -14.37 10.21
CA ILE A 73 5.99 -14.35 11.02
C ILE A 73 4.81 -14.61 10.10
N GLU A 74 4.05 -15.69 10.34
CA GLU A 74 2.79 -15.92 9.63
C GLU A 74 1.80 -14.78 9.94
N GLY A 75 1.65 -13.87 8.98
CA GLY A 75 0.89 -12.64 9.14
C GLY A 75 -0.61 -12.88 9.33
N LYS A 76 -1.15 -12.34 10.44
CA LYS A 76 -2.58 -12.20 10.71
C LYS A 76 -3.09 -10.77 10.47
N ALA A 77 -2.49 -9.97 9.59
CA ALA A 77 -2.86 -8.55 9.37
C ALA A 77 -4.32 -8.37 8.92
N GLN A 78 -4.93 -9.39 8.32
CA GLN A 78 -6.37 -9.37 8.05
C GLN A 78 -7.25 -9.27 9.32
N ARG A 79 -6.73 -9.64 10.51
CA ARG A 79 -7.42 -9.50 11.81
C ARG A 79 -7.22 -8.13 12.49
N GLY A 80 -6.40 -7.25 11.93
CA GLY A 80 -6.11 -5.92 12.50
C GLY A 80 -4.96 -5.90 13.51
N ASP A 81 -4.29 -7.04 13.75
CA ASP A 81 -3.19 -7.17 14.72
C ASP A 81 -1.97 -6.25 14.41
N TYR A 82 -1.87 -5.75 13.17
CA TYR A 82 -0.79 -4.85 12.74
C TYR A 82 -1.26 -3.46 12.30
N ASP A 83 -2.50 -3.07 12.63
CA ASP A 83 -3.02 -1.74 12.26
C ASP A 83 -2.15 -0.60 12.85
N ASP A 84 -1.52 -0.80 14.01
CA ASP A 84 -0.58 0.14 14.63
C ASP A 84 0.71 0.31 13.81
N ILE A 85 1.27 -0.79 13.28
CA ILE A 85 2.47 -0.76 12.43
C ILE A 85 2.14 -0.10 11.09
N LEU A 86 1.00 -0.45 10.50
CA LEU A 86 0.49 0.16 9.28
C LEU A 86 0.29 1.67 9.44
N TYR A 87 -0.28 2.10 10.56
CA TYR A 87 -0.44 3.51 10.91
C TYR A 87 0.90 4.23 11.00
N TRP A 88 1.85 3.68 11.75
CA TRP A 88 3.18 4.28 11.90
C TRP A 88 3.99 4.25 10.61
N HIS A 89 3.82 3.23 9.77
CA HIS A 89 4.44 3.15 8.46
C HIS A 89 3.99 4.30 7.54
N ASP A 90 2.68 4.53 7.38
CA ASP A 90 2.17 5.67 6.60
C ASP A 90 2.66 7.01 7.17
N ARG A 91 2.66 7.14 8.51
CA ARG A 91 3.10 8.39 9.15
C ARG A 91 4.60 8.63 8.99
N LEU A 92 5.44 7.60 9.14
CA LEU A 92 6.87 7.68 8.91
C LEU A 92 7.19 7.99 7.45
N PHE A 93 6.47 7.37 6.51
CA PHE A 93 6.64 7.65 5.08
C PHE A 93 6.38 9.12 4.76
N LYS A 94 5.28 9.69 5.28
CA LYS A 94 4.98 11.13 5.12
C LYS A 94 6.06 12.02 5.74
N LEU A 95 6.58 11.66 6.90
CA LEU A 95 7.63 12.42 7.59
C LEU A 95 8.94 12.40 6.80
N ILE A 96 9.35 11.22 6.31
CA ILE A 96 10.53 11.05 5.46
C ILE A 96 10.36 11.83 4.16
N TYR A 97 9.21 11.67 3.48
CA TYR A 97 8.91 12.40 2.25
C TYR A 97 9.00 13.91 2.43
N ASN A 98 8.36 14.45 3.49
CA ASN A 98 8.41 15.87 3.83
C ASN A 98 9.84 16.35 4.12
N ARG A 99 10.68 15.51 4.72
CA ARG A 99 12.11 15.80 4.92
C ARG A 99 12.84 15.81 3.59
N THR A 100 12.62 14.82 2.72
CA THR A 100 13.27 14.71 1.40
C THR A 100 13.01 15.94 0.54
N ILE A 101 11.78 16.45 0.49
CA ILE A 101 11.42 17.62 -0.34
C ILE A 101 11.85 18.97 0.23
N LYS A 102 12.27 19.06 1.50
CA LYS A 102 12.68 20.31 2.17
C LYS A 102 14.16 20.25 2.53
N PRO A 103 15.06 20.80 1.68
CA PRO A 103 16.50 20.74 1.90
C PRO A 103 16.96 21.26 3.27
N TRP A 104 16.28 22.28 3.81
CA TRP A 104 16.62 22.84 5.14
C TRP A 104 16.31 21.90 6.32
N LEU A 105 15.49 20.87 6.11
CA LEU A 105 15.21 19.79 7.07
C LEU A 105 16.16 18.59 6.91
N HIS A 106 17.08 18.60 5.93
CA HIS A 106 18.05 17.51 5.78
C HIS A 106 19.07 17.52 6.91
N SER A 107 19.45 18.70 7.38
CA SER A 107 20.31 18.86 8.56
C SER A 107 19.62 18.34 9.82
N GLU A 108 20.25 17.39 10.50
CA GLU A 108 19.76 16.80 11.76
C GLU A 108 19.49 17.86 12.83
N ARG A 109 20.31 18.92 12.88
CA ARG A 109 20.14 19.97 13.88
C ARG A 109 18.83 20.73 13.70
N ASN A 110 18.53 21.11 12.46
CA ASN A 110 17.28 21.82 12.14
C ASN A 110 16.07 20.90 12.28
N PHE A 111 16.23 19.63 11.90
CA PHE A 111 15.16 18.65 12.00
C PHE A 111 14.82 18.32 13.46
N SER A 112 15.82 18.12 14.32
CA SER A 112 15.64 17.73 15.73
C SER A 112 14.79 18.72 16.55
N LEU A 113 14.74 19.98 16.14
CA LEU A 113 13.92 21.02 16.77
C LEU A 113 12.44 20.97 16.35
N CYS A 114 12.12 20.25 15.28
CA CYS A 114 10.77 20.14 14.75
C CYS A 114 9.97 19.05 15.50
N GLU A 115 8.67 19.27 15.68
CA GLU A 115 7.76 18.25 16.26
C GLU A 115 7.74 16.96 15.41
N ASN A 116 7.97 17.09 14.10
CA ASN A 116 8.15 15.99 13.17
C ASN A 116 9.28 15.03 13.56
N ALA A 117 10.39 15.53 14.14
CA ALA A 117 11.47 14.68 14.60
C ALA A 117 11.08 13.84 15.81
N LYS A 118 10.33 14.42 16.76
CA LYS A 118 9.80 13.67 17.91
C LYS A 118 8.85 12.57 17.45
N GLN A 119 7.96 12.87 16.50
CA GLN A 119 7.04 11.88 15.94
C GLN A 119 7.77 10.78 15.18
N MET A 120 8.80 11.13 14.38
CA MET A 120 9.63 10.16 13.69
C MET A 120 10.35 9.25 14.68
N HIS A 121 10.91 9.79 15.76
CA HIS A 121 11.59 9.00 16.78
C HIS A 121 10.64 8.04 17.51
N ARG A 122 9.40 8.47 17.79
CA ARG A 122 8.35 7.61 18.37
C ARG A 122 7.96 6.48 17.42
N GLY A 123 7.69 6.79 16.16
CA GLY A 123 7.34 5.77 15.16
C GLY A 123 8.46 4.76 14.92
N LEU A 124 9.70 5.24 14.80
CA LEU A 124 10.87 4.37 14.67
C LEU A 124 11.07 3.46 15.90
N LYS A 125 10.72 3.94 17.10
CA LYS A 125 10.75 3.10 18.29
C LYS A 125 9.74 1.96 18.19
N VAL A 126 8.49 2.23 17.82
CA VAL A 126 7.45 1.20 17.65
C VAL A 126 7.86 0.13 16.63
N VAL A 127 8.38 0.55 15.47
CA VAL A 127 8.84 -0.38 14.41
C VAL A 127 10.03 -1.21 14.88
N ARG A 128 10.95 -0.60 15.64
CA ARG A 128 12.11 -1.32 16.18
C ARG A 128 11.71 -2.32 17.24
N ASP A 129 10.81 -1.95 18.15
CA ASP A 129 10.34 -2.82 19.23
C ASP A 129 9.65 -4.05 18.59
N PHE A 130 8.84 -3.86 17.56
CA PHE A 130 8.27 -4.97 16.76
C PHE A 130 9.31 -5.90 16.12
N SER A 131 10.49 -5.38 15.76
CA SER A 131 11.53 -6.19 15.12
C SER A 131 12.36 -7.02 16.11
N HIS A 132 12.21 -6.76 17.41
CA HIS A 132 12.95 -7.46 18.48
C HIS A 132 12.06 -8.39 19.32
N ASP A 133 10.75 -8.43 19.06
CA ASP A 133 9.79 -9.39 19.60
C ASP A 133 9.75 -10.67 18.76
#